data_AF-A0A661VC40-F1
#
_entry.id   AF-A0A661VC40-F1
#
_cell.length_a   1.000
_cell.length_b   1.000
_cell.length_c   1.000
_cell.angle_alpha   90.00
_cell.angle_beta   90.00
_cell.angle_gamma   90.00
#
_symmetry.space_group_name_H-M   'P 1'
#
loop_
_entity.id
_entity.type
_entity.pdbx_description
1 polymer ?
#
loop_
_entity_poly.entity_id
_entity_poly.type
_entity_poly.pdbx_seq_one_letter_code
_entity_poly.pdbx_strand_id
1 'polypeptide(L)'
;MGLPLVFFALLSLIIKRAGFHVTPGVTHSLVSMVDVATLLIFGPVAGGTVALISGLAYLLLRAFRHQTRPWIETLEAALFNAGLKALMALASGWLYTLAGGGDFLVAGLSDVFPLLVLFATWFTLDHLGWGLREGIQGGPRQAMAFLRAVWPTSLLVELCPLPAAVIVVFVYNQGNWFVFLLLSAGIVAVALVVQRLADAWQQV
;
A
#
# COMPACT_ATOMS: atom_id res chain seq x y z
N MET A 1 22.35 -3.31 -0.49
CA MET A 1 21.01 -2.69 -0.59
C MET A 1 19.98 -3.50 -1.39
N GLY A 2 20.36 -4.36 -2.35
CA GLY A 2 19.37 -5.07 -3.19
C GLY A 2 18.52 -6.14 -2.48
N LEU A 3 19.12 -6.97 -1.61
CA LEU A 3 18.40 -8.09 -0.97
C LEU A 3 17.21 -7.63 -0.10
N PRO A 4 17.32 -6.59 0.77
CA PRO A 4 16.17 -6.08 1.50
C PRO A 4 15.05 -5.56 0.60
N LEU A 5 15.36 -4.84 -0.48
CA LEU A 5 14.34 -4.32 -1.40
C LEU A 5 13.57 -5.45 -2.08
N VAL A 6 14.27 -6.51 -2.49
CA VAL A 6 13.63 -7.72 -3.05
C VAL A 6 12.73 -8.38 -2.02
N PHE A 7 13.19 -8.52 -0.77
CA PHE A 7 12.38 -9.08 0.31
C PHE A 7 11.09 -8.28 0.51
N PHE A 8 11.20 -6.94 0.61
CA PHE A 8 10.03 -6.09 0.77
C PHE A 8 9.10 -6.12 -0.44
N ALA A 9 9.62 -6.21 -1.67
CA ALA A 9 8.81 -6.38 -2.86
C ALA A 9 8.03 -7.70 -2.85
N LEU A 10 8.66 -8.79 -2.40
CA LEU A 10 8.01 -10.10 -2.23
C LEU A 10 6.96 -10.07 -1.12
N LEU A 11 7.27 -9.46 0.02
CA LEU A 11 6.33 -9.31 1.14
C LEU A 11 5.11 -8.48 0.71
N SER A 12 5.34 -7.35 0.04
CA SER A 12 4.29 -6.48 -0.52
C SER A 12 3.43 -7.24 -1.54
N LEU A 13 4.05 -8.06 -2.40
CA LEU A 13 3.35 -8.94 -3.35
C LEU A 13 2.47 -9.98 -2.65
N ILE A 14 2.98 -10.65 -1.61
CA ILE A 14 2.23 -11.65 -0.82
C ILE A 14 1.02 -10.99 -0.15
N ILE A 15 1.20 -9.82 0.46
CA ILE A 15 0.12 -9.09 1.15
C ILE A 15 -0.92 -8.58 0.14
N LYS A 16 -0.50 -8.07 -1.02
CA LYS A 16 -1.42 -7.69 -2.13
C LYS A 16 -2.28 -8.86 -2.59
N ARG A 17 -1.69 -10.07 -2.65
CA ARG A 17 -2.44 -11.30 -2.98
C ARG A 17 -3.45 -11.68 -1.89
N ALA A 18 -3.17 -11.36 -0.64
CA ALA A 18 -4.13 -11.46 0.46
C ALA A 18 -5.14 -10.30 0.50
N GLY A 19 -5.18 -9.44 -0.53
CA GLY A 19 -6.20 -8.41 -0.65
C GLY A 19 -7.59 -9.00 -0.87
N PHE A 20 -8.60 -8.26 -0.43
CA PHE A 20 -10.01 -8.61 -0.55
C PHE A 20 -10.76 -7.49 -1.25
N HIS A 21 -11.93 -7.82 -1.79
CA HIS A 21 -12.78 -6.84 -2.47
C HIS A 21 -13.94 -6.51 -1.55
N VAL A 22 -14.23 -5.24 -1.31
CA VAL A 22 -15.48 -4.84 -0.64
C VAL A 22 -16.48 -4.27 -1.66
N THR A 23 -15.95 -3.64 -2.71
CA THR A 23 -16.71 -3.13 -3.86
C THR A 23 -16.18 -3.76 -5.15
N PRO A 24 -17.03 -4.09 -6.14
CA PRO A 24 -16.57 -4.62 -7.42
C PRO A 24 -15.50 -3.74 -8.04
N GLY A 25 -14.34 -4.32 -8.37
CA GLY A 25 -13.24 -3.61 -9.03
C GLY A 25 -12.19 -2.97 -8.11
N VAL A 26 -12.41 -2.94 -6.79
CA VAL A 26 -11.45 -2.40 -5.81
C VAL A 26 -10.92 -3.50 -4.92
N THR A 27 -9.59 -3.58 -4.78
CA THR A 27 -8.94 -4.48 -3.84
C THR A 27 -8.36 -3.69 -2.68
N HIS A 28 -8.82 -3.96 -1.47
CA HIS A 28 -8.23 -3.45 -0.23
C HIS A 28 -7.18 -4.42 0.31
N SER A 29 -6.10 -3.89 0.89
CA SER A 29 -5.09 -4.73 1.52
C SER A 29 -4.26 -3.94 2.54
N LEU A 30 -3.60 -4.65 3.44
CA LEU A 30 -2.69 -4.09 4.44
C LEU A 30 -1.33 -3.65 3.85
N VAL A 31 -1.18 -3.64 2.52
CA VAL A 31 0.10 -3.44 1.86
C VAL A 31 0.66 -2.04 2.06
N SER A 32 -0.21 -1.03 2.20
CA SER A 32 0.19 0.37 2.38
C SER A 32 1.13 0.54 3.58
N MET A 33 0.96 -0.23 4.64
CA MET A 33 1.87 -0.23 5.79
C MET A 33 3.29 -0.67 5.42
N VAL A 34 3.43 -1.70 4.59
CA VAL A 34 4.73 -2.22 4.14
C VAL A 34 5.36 -1.26 3.13
N ASP A 35 4.59 -0.73 2.20
CA ASP A 35 5.08 0.23 1.21
C ASP A 35 5.55 1.53 1.91
N VAL A 36 4.82 2.04 2.90
CA VAL A 36 5.24 3.19 3.72
C VAL A 36 6.47 2.87 4.59
N ALA A 37 6.58 1.66 5.14
CA ALA A 37 7.79 1.26 5.88
C ALA A 37 9.03 1.27 4.98
N THR A 38 8.91 0.82 3.73
CA THR A 38 10.04 0.86 2.79
C THR A 38 10.45 2.27 2.41
N LEU A 39 9.49 3.20 2.31
CA LEU A 39 9.76 4.62 2.12
C LEU A 39 10.54 5.19 3.30
N LEU A 40 10.16 4.86 4.53
CA LEU A 40 10.84 5.33 5.74
C LEU A 40 12.24 4.73 5.92
N ILE A 41 12.45 3.48 5.51
CA ILE A 41 13.75 2.78 5.66
C ILE A 41 14.72 3.18 4.55
N PHE A 42 14.26 3.22 3.29
CA PHE A 42 15.14 3.34 2.12
C PHE A 42 14.97 4.66 1.35
N GLY A 43 14.06 5.52 1.81
CA GLY A 43 13.71 6.77 1.17
C GLY A 43 12.66 6.64 0.05
N PRO A 44 12.20 7.79 -0.48
CA PRO A 44 11.04 7.85 -1.38
C PRO A 44 11.23 7.10 -2.70
N VAL A 45 12.43 7.19 -3.27
CA VAL A 45 12.75 6.56 -4.57
C VAL A 45 12.77 5.03 -4.45
N ALA A 46 13.49 4.51 -3.45
CA ALA A 46 13.60 3.07 -3.25
C ALA A 46 12.28 2.45 -2.77
N GLY A 47 11.58 3.08 -1.83
CA GLY A 47 10.24 2.65 -1.40
C GLY A 47 9.21 2.68 -2.54
N GLY A 48 9.22 3.75 -3.33
CA GLY A 48 8.39 3.86 -4.54
C GLY A 48 8.68 2.77 -5.56
N THR A 49 9.96 2.39 -5.73
CA THR A 49 10.36 1.28 -6.60
C THR A 49 9.81 -0.06 -6.11
N VAL A 50 9.86 -0.31 -4.79
CA VAL A 50 9.28 -1.52 -4.18
C VAL A 50 7.77 -1.58 -4.42
N ALA A 51 7.05 -0.47 -4.18
CA ALA A 51 5.61 -0.39 -4.37
C ALA A 51 5.21 -0.57 -5.86
N LEU A 52 5.99 0.03 -6.77
CA LEU A 52 5.84 -0.09 -8.22
C LEU A 52 6.01 -1.54 -8.68
N ILE A 53 7.15 -2.18 -8.34
CA ILE A 53 7.48 -3.53 -8.81
C ILE A 53 6.47 -4.55 -8.26
N SER A 54 6.17 -4.49 -6.97
CA SER A 54 5.22 -5.41 -6.34
C SER A 54 3.80 -5.22 -6.91
N GLY A 55 3.38 -3.99 -7.19
CA GLY A 55 2.10 -3.68 -7.81
C GLY A 55 1.98 -4.19 -9.24
N LEU A 56 3.01 -3.97 -10.08
CA LEU A 56 3.06 -4.52 -11.44
C LEU A 56 3.05 -6.05 -11.42
N ALA A 57 3.94 -6.66 -10.64
CA ALA A 57 4.04 -8.10 -10.53
C ALA A 57 2.72 -8.73 -10.11
N TYR A 58 2.05 -8.14 -9.10
CA TYR A 58 0.75 -8.62 -8.65
C TYR A 58 -0.30 -8.64 -9.76
N LEU A 59 -0.49 -7.51 -10.45
CA LEU A 59 -1.56 -7.37 -11.44
C LEU A 59 -1.29 -8.22 -12.69
N LEU A 60 -0.03 -8.30 -13.14
CA LEU A 60 0.35 -9.17 -14.25
C LEU A 60 0.15 -10.64 -13.89
N LEU A 61 0.64 -11.10 -12.74
CA LEU A 61 0.45 -12.49 -12.28
C LEU A 61 -1.02 -12.85 -12.11
N ARG A 62 -1.85 -11.91 -11.59
CA ARG A 62 -3.29 -12.09 -11.46
C ARG A 62 -3.95 -12.29 -12.84
N ALA A 63 -3.57 -11.48 -13.83
CA ALA A 63 -4.12 -11.58 -15.17
C ALA A 63 -3.72 -12.87 -15.88
N PHE A 64 -2.45 -13.29 -15.77
CA PHE A 64 -2.00 -14.58 -16.30
C PHE A 64 -2.76 -15.76 -15.72
N ARG A 65 -3.08 -15.73 -14.42
CA ARG A 65 -3.74 -16.86 -13.76
C ARG A 65 -5.23 -16.96 -14.08
N HIS A 66 -5.92 -15.84 -14.24
CA HIS A 66 -7.38 -15.82 -14.29
C HIS A 66 -7.97 -15.48 -15.68
N GLN A 67 -7.15 -15.07 -16.67
CA GLN A 67 -7.58 -14.71 -18.05
C GLN A 67 -8.85 -13.84 -18.12
N THR A 68 -9.11 -13.01 -17.10
CA THR A 68 -10.42 -12.37 -16.92
C THR A 68 -10.67 -11.17 -17.81
N ARG A 69 -9.64 -10.56 -18.41
CA ARG A 69 -9.72 -9.30 -19.16
C ARG A 69 -8.75 -9.26 -20.35
N PRO A 70 -9.02 -8.41 -21.37
CA PRO A 70 -8.05 -8.13 -22.42
C PRO A 70 -6.69 -7.70 -21.85
N TRP A 71 -5.62 -8.13 -22.51
CA TRP A 71 -4.25 -7.84 -22.06
C TRP A 71 -3.95 -6.34 -21.98
N ILE A 72 -4.52 -5.55 -22.91
CA ILE A 72 -4.33 -4.09 -22.95
C ILE A 72 -4.92 -3.43 -21.70
N GLU A 73 -6.17 -3.75 -21.34
CA GLU A 73 -6.81 -3.21 -20.12
C GLU A 73 -6.07 -3.62 -18.84
N THR A 74 -5.52 -4.83 -18.83
CA THR A 74 -4.68 -5.31 -17.72
C THR A 74 -3.42 -4.45 -17.61
N LEU A 75 -2.74 -4.20 -18.73
CA LEU A 75 -1.52 -3.42 -18.77
C LEU A 75 -1.78 -1.97 -18.36
N GLU A 76 -2.85 -1.36 -18.85
CA GLU A 76 -3.27 -0.01 -18.45
C GLU A 76 -3.53 0.06 -16.93
N ALA A 77 -4.28 -0.90 -16.38
CA ALA A 77 -4.54 -0.95 -14.94
C ALA A 77 -3.26 -1.16 -14.13
N ALA A 78 -2.35 -2.02 -14.60
CA ALA A 78 -1.08 -2.29 -13.96
C ALA A 78 -0.17 -1.06 -13.95
N LEU A 79 0.00 -0.41 -15.10
CA LEU A 79 0.80 0.80 -15.25
C LEU A 79 0.22 1.97 -14.44
N PHE A 80 -1.10 2.16 -14.48
CA PHE A 80 -1.77 3.17 -13.67
C PHE A 80 -1.50 2.94 -12.18
N ASN A 81 -1.77 1.73 -11.67
CA ASN A 81 -1.60 1.42 -10.26
C ASN A 81 -0.14 1.59 -9.82
N ALA A 82 0.79 1.07 -10.60
CA ALA A 82 2.21 1.11 -10.27
C ALA A 82 2.80 2.52 -10.36
N GLY A 83 2.40 3.29 -11.39
CA GLY A 83 2.76 4.70 -11.53
C GLY A 83 2.20 5.55 -10.40
N LEU A 84 0.94 5.32 -10.01
CA LEU A 84 0.31 5.99 -8.88
C LEU A 84 1.10 5.72 -7.59
N LYS A 85 1.42 4.47 -7.27
CA LYS A 85 2.20 4.12 -6.07
C LYS A 85 3.60 4.75 -6.05
N ALA A 86 4.28 4.81 -7.20
CA ALA A 86 5.57 5.47 -7.30
C ALA A 86 5.46 6.99 -7.06
N LEU A 87 4.48 7.66 -7.69
CA LEU A 87 4.23 9.09 -7.50
C LEU A 87 3.82 9.40 -6.06
N MET A 88 2.97 8.56 -5.46
CA MET A 88 2.60 8.66 -4.05
C MET A 88 3.83 8.60 -3.15
N ALA A 89 4.73 7.65 -3.36
CA ALA A 89 5.94 7.53 -2.55
C ALA A 89 6.82 8.77 -2.66
N LEU A 90 7.01 9.31 -3.87
CA LEU A 90 7.78 10.54 -4.08
C LEU A 90 7.12 11.75 -3.41
N ALA A 91 5.82 11.97 -3.63
CA ALA A 91 5.10 13.12 -3.10
C ALA A 91 4.97 13.07 -1.57
N SER A 92 4.61 11.92 -1.02
CA SER A 92 4.47 11.72 0.42
C SER A 92 5.81 11.77 1.13
N GLY A 93 6.87 11.23 0.53
CA GLY A 93 8.23 11.35 1.02
C GLY A 93 8.74 12.79 1.02
N TRP A 94 8.45 13.57 -0.03
CA TRP A 94 8.80 14.98 -0.10
C TRP A 94 8.04 15.83 0.94
N LEU A 95 6.74 15.59 1.12
CA LEU A 95 5.96 16.29 2.15
C LEU A 95 6.39 15.88 3.57
N TYR A 96 6.77 14.61 3.77
CA TYR A 96 7.35 14.14 5.03
C TYR A 96 8.64 14.90 5.38
N THR A 97 9.57 15.07 4.44
CA THR A 97 10.81 15.81 4.71
C THR A 97 10.56 17.30 4.92
N LEU A 98 9.63 17.91 4.17
CA LEU A 98 9.22 19.30 4.40
C LEU A 98 8.58 19.52 5.77
N ALA A 99 7.87 18.52 6.29
CA ALA A 99 7.28 18.57 7.63
C ALA A 99 8.33 18.41 8.76
N GLY A 100 9.61 18.25 8.43
CA GLY A 100 10.71 18.04 9.38
C GLY A 100 11.08 16.58 9.59
N GLY A 101 10.55 15.66 8.77
CA GLY A 101 10.88 14.24 8.83
C GLY A 101 12.31 13.96 8.38
N GLY A 102 13.04 13.19 9.18
CA GLY A 102 14.42 12.78 8.91
C GLY A 102 14.59 11.26 8.81
N ASP A 103 15.85 10.83 8.90
CA ASP A 103 16.20 9.40 8.93
C ASP A 103 15.64 8.75 10.19
N PHE A 104 14.85 7.69 9.97
CA PHE A 104 14.06 7.08 11.02
C PHE A 104 14.86 6.03 11.80
N LEU A 105 15.97 6.43 12.41
CA LEU A 105 16.84 5.54 13.20
C LEU A 105 16.32 5.34 14.63
N VAL A 106 15.70 6.37 15.22
CA VAL A 106 15.11 6.34 16.56
C VAL A 106 13.81 7.13 16.53
N ALA A 107 12.67 6.47 16.79
CA ALA A 107 11.38 7.12 16.82
C ALA A 107 11.25 8.04 18.05
N GLY A 108 10.95 9.31 17.83
CA GLY A 108 10.69 10.31 18.86
C GLY A 108 9.34 11.01 18.70
N LEU A 109 8.97 11.80 19.71
CA LEU A 109 7.76 12.63 19.65
C LEU A 109 7.84 13.70 18.55
N SER A 110 9.05 14.12 18.17
CA SER A 110 9.30 15.04 17.06
C SER A 110 8.83 14.48 15.72
N ASP A 111 8.79 13.15 15.57
CA ASP A 111 8.45 12.50 14.30
C ASP A 111 6.93 12.35 14.12
N VAL A 112 6.14 12.57 15.17
CA VAL A 112 4.69 12.40 15.14
C VAL A 112 4.06 13.27 14.05
N PHE A 113 4.42 14.56 13.98
CA PHE A 113 3.87 15.46 12.99
C PHE A 113 4.27 15.08 11.54
N PRO A 114 5.56 14.88 11.21
CA PRO A 114 5.97 14.36 9.91
C PRO A 114 5.27 13.05 9.52
N LEU A 115 5.12 12.10 10.45
CA LEU A 115 4.44 10.83 10.20
C LEU A 115 2.94 11.03 9.90
N LEU A 116 2.26 11.92 10.62
CA LEU A 116 0.87 12.26 10.32
C LEU A 116 0.74 12.86 8.91
N VAL A 117 1.66 13.74 8.50
CA VAL A 117 1.70 14.29 7.14
C VAL A 117 1.91 13.18 6.11
N LEU A 118 2.84 12.26 6.38
CA LEU A 118 3.12 11.11 5.51
C LEU A 118 1.87 10.23 5.33
N PHE A 119 1.24 9.83 6.42
CA PHE A 119 0.08 8.95 6.40
C PHE A 119 -1.13 9.62 5.75
N ALA A 120 -1.41 10.87 6.09
CA ALA A 120 -2.49 11.64 5.49
C ALA A 120 -2.29 11.82 3.99
N THR A 121 -1.07 12.15 3.56
CA THR A 121 -0.73 12.32 2.15
C THR A 121 -0.85 11.00 1.40
N TRP A 122 -0.24 9.93 1.92
CA TRP A 122 -0.30 8.61 1.30
C TRP A 122 -1.75 8.16 1.10
N PHE A 123 -2.56 8.22 2.16
CA PHE A 123 -3.97 7.84 2.10
C PHE A 123 -4.76 8.71 1.11
N THR A 124 -4.61 10.02 1.19
CA THR A 124 -5.35 10.97 0.34
C THR A 124 -5.00 10.80 -1.14
N LEU A 125 -3.72 10.67 -1.48
CA LEU A 125 -3.30 10.50 -2.87
C LEU A 125 -3.78 9.18 -3.48
N ASP A 126 -3.85 8.09 -2.70
CA ASP A 126 -4.40 6.83 -3.19
C ASP A 126 -5.86 7.00 -3.61
N HIS A 127 -6.66 7.62 -2.73
CA HIS A 127 -8.09 7.84 -2.96
C HIS A 127 -8.35 8.83 -4.09
N LEU A 128 -7.59 9.91 -4.16
CA LEU A 128 -7.68 10.88 -5.25
C LEU A 128 -7.27 10.26 -6.58
N GLY A 129 -6.22 9.44 -6.61
CA GLY A 129 -5.78 8.74 -7.81
C GLY A 129 -6.88 7.84 -8.36
N TRP A 130 -7.42 6.96 -7.53
CA TRP A 130 -8.51 6.07 -7.93
C TRP A 130 -9.81 6.83 -8.26
N GLY A 131 -10.18 7.83 -7.46
CA GLY A 131 -11.35 8.66 -7.73
C GLY A 131 -11.25 9.44 -9.04
N LEU A 132 -10.05 9.94 -9.38
CA LEU A 132 -9.79 10.60 -10.66
C LEU A 132 -9.93 9.61 -11.83
N ARG A 133 -9.40 8.40 -11.71
CA ARG A 133 -9.55 7.36 -12.73
C ARG A 133 -11.01 7.05 -12.99
N GLU A 134 -11.81 6.81 -11.95
CA GLU A 134 -13.25 6.58 -12.08
C GLU A 134 -13.96 7.80 -12.70
N GLY A 135 -13.55 9.01 -12.31
CA GLY A 135 -14.06 10.25 -12.87
C GLY A 135 -13.79 10.41 -14.37
N ILE A 136 -12.62 9.98 -14.84
CA ILE A 136 -12.27 9.98 -16.27
C ILE A 136 -13.08 8.92 -17.03
N GLN A 137 -13.33 7.76 -16.42
CA GLN A 137 -13.98 6.63 -17.08
C GLN A 137 -15.51 6.76 -17.19
N GLY A 138 -16.19 7.34 -16.19
CA GLY A 138 -17.65 7.51 -16.24
C GLY A 138 -18.18 8.73 -15.50
N GLY A 139 -17.33 9.74 -15.29
CA GLY A 139 -17.74 11.08 -14.88
C GLY A 139 -17.80 11.29 -13.36
N PRO A 140 -18.08 12.55 -12.94
CA PRO A 140 -17.98 12.95 -11.53
C PRO A 140 -18.97 12.25 -10.59
N ARG A 141 -20.13 11.82 -11.12
CA ARG A 141 -21.11 11.06 -10.34
C ARG A 141 -20.60 9.65 -9.98
N GLN A 142 -19.92 8.99 -10.92
CA GLN A 142 -19.30 7.68 -10.66
C GLN A 142 -18.15 7.80 -9.66
N ALA A 143 -17.29 8.81 -9.81
CA ALA A 143 -16.22 9.09 -8.86
C ALA A 143 -16.75 9.31 -7.43
N MET A 144 -17.81 10.11 -7.27
CA MET A 144 -18.42 10.36 -5.97
C MET A 144 -19.05 9.08 -5.37
N ALA A 145 -19.74 8.29 -6.19
CA ALA A 145 -20.31 7.01 -5.75
C ALA A 145 -19.21 6.03 -5.30
N PHE A 146 -18.11 5.95 -6.05
CA PHE A 146 -16.93 5.18 -5.70
C PHE A 146 -16.34 5.61 -4.35
N LEU A 147 -16.06 6.91 -4.19
CA LEU A 147 -15.44 7.42 -2.95
C LEU A 147 -16.31 7.12 -1.73
N ARG A 148 -17.63 7.32 -1.83
CA ARG A 148 -18.56 6.99 -0.74
C ARG A 148 -18.60 5.51 -0.40
N ALA A 149 -18.51 4.63 -1.41
CA ALA A 149 -18.53 3.19 -1.20
C ALA A 149 -17.24 2.66 -0.55
N VAL A 150 -16.10 3.23 -0.91
CA VAL A 150 -14.76 2.77 -0.50
C VAL A 150 -14.35 3.36 0.86
N TRP A 151 -14.85 4.54 1.21
CA TRP A 151 -14.42 5.33 2.37
C TRP A 151 -14.38 4.57 3.72
N PRO A 152 -15.45 3.86 4.16
CA PRO A 152 -15.46 3.25 5.48
C PRO A 152 -14.41 2.14 5.61
N THR A 153 -14.29 1.32 4.57
CA THR A 153 -13.34 0.20 4.53
C THR A 153 -11.91 0.70 4.44
N SER A 154 -11.64 1.69 3.60
CA SER A 154 -10.29 2.23 3.44
C SER A 154 -9.78 2.89 4.72
N LEU A 155 -10.63 3.57 5.49
CA LEU A 155 -10.20 4.09 6.80
C LEU A 155 -9.69 2.96 7.72
N LEU A 156 -10.43 1.86 7.82
CA LEU A 156 -10.10 0.76 8.73
C LEU A 156 -8.92 -0.09 8.25
N VAL A 157 -8.79 -0.29 6.94
CA VAL A 157 -7.87 -1.28 6.36
C VAL A 157 -6.63 -0.63 5.77
N GLU A 158 -6.72 0.64 5.36
CA GLU A 158 -5.63 1.32 4.67
C GLU A 158 -5.05 2.47 5.48
N LEU A 159 -5.84 3.19 6.28
CA LEU A 159 -5.35 4.29 7.15
C LEU A 159 -4.96 3.80 8.55
N CYS A 160 -5.86 3.11 9.25
CA CYS A 160 -5.61 2.63 10.62
C CYS A 160 -4.35 1.76 10.77
N PRO A 161 -3.95 0.94 9.77
CA PRO A 161 -2.71 0.16 9.85
C PRO A 161 -1.43 0.95 9.53
N LEU A 162 -1.50 2.15 8.94
CA LEU A 162 -0.30 2.91 8.56
C LEU A 162 0.66 3.18 9.73
N PRO A 163 0.20 3.53 10.95
CA PRO A 163 1.10 3.71 12.09
C PRO A 163 1.95 2.46 12.40
N ALA A 164 1.47 1.26 12.08
CA ALA A 164 2.27 0.04 12.30
C ALA A 164 3.47 -0.08 11.32
N ALA A 165 3.56 0.77 10.29
CA ALA A 165 4.75 0.91 9.47
C ALA A 165 5.96 1.32 10.32
N VAL A 166 5.75 2.15 11.35
CA VAL A 166 6.78 2.57 12.31
C VAL A 166 7.35 1.37 13.07
N ILE A 167 6.52 0.39 13.41
CA ILE A 167 6.95 -0.85 14.08
C ILE A 167 7.83 -1.67 13.14
N VAL A 168 7.46 -1.77 11.86
CA VAL A 168 8.27 -2.45 10.83
C VAL A 168 9.65 -1.80 10.70
N VAL A 169 9.69 -0.47 10.64
CA VAL A 169 10.94 0.32 10.57
C VAL A 169 11.81 0.06 11.80
N PHE A 170 11.21 0.16 13.00
CA PHE A 170 11.92 -0.07 14.26
C PHE A 170 12.53 -1.47 14.35
N VAL A 171 11.74 -2.50 14.05
CA VAL A 171 12.21 -3.90 14.09
C VAL A 171 13.28 -4.17 13.03
N TYR A 172 13.14 -3.61 11.83
CA TYR A 172 14.15 -3.74 10.77
C TYR A 172 15.48 -3.09 11.20
N ASN A 173 15.44 -1.90 11.79
CA ASN A 173 16.63 -1.16 12.20
C ASN A 173 17.39 -1.78 13.38
N GLN A 174 16.77 -2.66 14.16
CA GLN A 174 17.49 -3.46 15.17
C GLN A 174 18.46 -4.48 14.55
N GLY A 175 18.32 -4.78 13.26
CA GLY A 175 19.21 -5.74 12.56
C GLY A 175 18.98 -7.20 12.93
N ASN A 176 18.04 -7.52 13.83
CA ASN A 176 17.68 -8.89 14.17
C ASN A 176 16.72 -9.48 13.12
N TRP A 177 17.30 -10.14 12.12
CA TRP A 177 16.55 -10.77 11.03
C TRP A 177 15.51 -11.80 11.47
N PHE A 178 15.76 -12.54 12.55
CA PHE A 178 14.79 -13.51 13.05
C PHE A 178 13.50 -12.83 13.53
N VAL A 179 13.62 -11.76 14.33
CA VAL A 179 12.47 -10.98 14.81
C VAL A 179 11.76 -10.29 13.64
N PHE A 180 12.51 -9.74 12.68
CA PHE A 180 11.92 -9.13 11.49
C PHE A 180 11.15 -10.13 10.61
N LEU A 181 11.65 -11.37 10.46
CA LEU A 181 10.95 -12.44 9.76
C LEU A 181 9.68 -12.88 10.50
N LEU A 182 9.72 -12.98 11.84
CA LEU A 182 8.53 -13.26 12.65
C LEU A 182 7.47 -12.18 12.50
N LEU A 183 7.86 -10.90 12.54
CA LEU A 183 6.95 -9.79 12.30
C LEU A 183 6.34 -9.88 10.90
N SER A 184 7.17 -10.11 9.88
CA SER A 184 6.72 -10.24 8.48
C SER A 184 5.72 -11.39 8.31
N ALA A 185 5.99 -12.55 8.92
CA ALA A 185 5.06 -13.69 8.93
C ALA A 185 3.75 -13.35 9.66
N GLY A 186 3.82 -12.62 10.77
CA GLY A 186 2.65 -12.11 11.50
C GLY A 186 1.79 -11.19 10.64
N ILE A 187 2.40 -10.25 9.91
CA ILE A 187 1.69 -9.35 8.99
C ILE A 187 0.97 -10.15 7.90
N VAL A 188 1.64 -11.16 7.32
CA VAL A 188 1.02 -12.05 6.32
C VAL A 188 -0.16 -12.81 6.93
N ALA A 189 0.00 -13.36 8.14
CA ALA A 189 -1.08 -14.07 8.83
C ALA A 189 -2.29 -13.15 9.09
N VAL A 190 -2.07 -11.93 9.57
CA VAL A 190 -3.13 -10.93 9.76
C VAL A 190 -3.80 -10.59 8.44
N ALA A 191 -3.04 -10.38 7.37
CA ALA A 191 -3.61 -10.10 6.04
C ALA A 191 -4.52 -11.25 5.56
N LEU A 192 -4.11 -12.50 5.75
CA LEU A 192 -4.91 -13.68 5.41
C LEU A 192 -6.17 -13.81 6.29
N VAL A 193 -6.08 -13.49 7.59
CA VAL A 193 -7.25 -13.51 8.49
C VAL A 193 -8.26 -12.45 8.09
N VAL A 194 -7.80 -11.22 7.83
CA VAL A 194 -8.66 -10.11 7.38
C VAL A 194 -9.32 -10.46 6.04
N GLN A 195 -8.57 -11.05 5.11
CA GLN A 195 -9.11 -11.54 3.83
C GLN A 195 -10.27 -12.52 4.05
N ARG A 196 -10.05 -13.56 4.87
CA ARG A 196 -11.06 -14.60 5.14
C ARG A 196 -12.29 -14.04 5.84
N LEU A 197 -12.11 -13.10 6.78
CA LEU A 197 -13.22 -12.45 7.46
C LEU A 197 -14.05 -11.61 6.49
N ALA A 198 -13.40 -10.85 5.61
CA ALA A 198 -14.08 -10.06 4.58
C ALA A 198 -14.86 -10.96 3.60
N ASP A 199 -14.25 -12.05 3.13
CA ASP A 199 -14.91 -13.02 2.25
C ASP A 199 -16.12 -13.68 2.92
N ALA A 200 -16.03 -13.98 4.22
CA ALA A 200 -17.14 -14.56 4.98
C ALA A 200 -18.31 -13.58 5.16
N TRP A 201 -18.02 -12.30 5.38
CA TRP A 201 -19.05 -11.26 5.51
C TRP A 201 -19.80 -10.98 4.21
N GLN A 202 -19.21 -11.29 3.05
CA GLN A 202 -19.90 -11.15 1.75
C GLN A 202 -20.85 -12.30 1.42
N GLN A 203 -20.78 -13.40 2.17
CA GLN A 203 -21.63 -14.58 1.97
C GLN A 203 -22.88 -14.58 2.85
N VAL A 204 -23.02 -13.60 3.75
CA VAL A 204 -24.15 -13.40 4.68
C VAL A 204 -25.05 -12.30 4.16
#